data_AF-A0A936AN57-F1
#
_entry.id   AF-A0A936AN57-F1
#
_cell.length_a   1.000
_cell.length_b   1.000
_cell.length_c   1.000
_cell.angle_alpha   90.00
_cell.angle_beta   90.00
_cell.angle_gamma   90.00
#
_symmetry.space_group_name_H-M   'P 1'
#
loop_
_entity.id
_entity.type
_entity.pdbx_description
1 polymer ?
#
loop_
_entity_poly.entity_id
_entity_poly.type
_entity_poly.pdbx_seq_one_letter_code
_entity_poly.pdbx_strand_id
1 'polypeptide(L)'
;MIGEAETRLNERSDQTESRLNERSDKYESAVDGRLDERLSAFEKNSDQRFETIELRLDERLSAVEQKIDSQLDAITIRISERFDSLNHEIDRRLDGFEQQTIERLDGFDGRINERLDGFDARINDRLGEFDSRMTERFESFDLQITDRFSIIEKRADDRAAKYESALDQRIDERLKHVESRVDQRFEERARSVDSRLDDRFAKIERHFDERFDALEERSDDRMEQHERKVDSMIRQMSTDIVERNDVMLQIFDNRLDKQRREMRQIRQNLEIREHHTPSDPSEKNEPDQEESSEEGEAANDSTSSENTSPSHQIHSFRKLANAASSARARIKSQKSNGQETALYNKILSWKKIAHEGINEFTPDEQETIDFILSFIDDPKEINYVQQHLRRFVATLQRIPPAQRSTDRLLELGSLAHLAPAIKKYCGYNEIHRADFWDSKEKLVKEAVRQKNGGDTYAFELRNFNAERDRFPYEDGYFKVVLCCEMIEHLMSDPMHMLWECNRVLDLDGYLLLTTPNIAGCRAIEGLLVGCAPYLLAQYNVREVVDQHNREYAPYEIGVALAAAGFSVVELETEDVWLRSNPAIIDLLKQIDISTELRGDNIFALARKKGSPIERYPKELYID
;
A
#
# COMPACT_ATOMS: atom_id res chain seq x y z
N MET A 1 59.84 -170.25 -7.78
CA MET A 1 58.59 -169.45 -7.74
C MET A 1 58.98 -168.09 -7.20
N ILE A 2 58.98 -167.04 -8.04
CA ILE A 2 59.33 -165.67 -7.62
C ILE A 2 58.05 -164.85 -7.38
N GLY A 3 57.03 -165.02 -8.25
CA GLY A 3 55.74 -164.34 -8.13
C GLY A 3 54.98 -164.54 -6.81
N GLU A 4 55.21 -165.63 -6.06
CA GLU A 4 54.62 -165.81 -4.71
C GLU A 4 55.23 -164.87 -3.65
N ALA A 5 56.47 -164.43 -3.83
CA ALA A 5 57.09 -163.41 -2.97
C ALA A 5 56.62 -162.01 -3.39
N GLU A 6 56.39 -161.82 -4.69
CA GLU A 6 55.97 -160.57 -5.33
C GLU A 6 54.51 -160.23 -4.98
N THR A 7 53.58 -161.20 -5.06
CA THR A 7 52.19 -161.01 -4.60
C THR A 7 52.13 -160.71 -3.11
N ARG A 8 52.88 -161.44 -2.26
CA ARG A 8 52.95 -161.16 -0.82
C ARG A 8 53.57 -159.80 -0.48
N LEU A 9 54.39 -159.23 -1.36
CA LEU A 9 54.92 -157.89 -1.21
C LEU A 9 53.87 -156.84 -1.57
N ASN A 10 53.13 -157.04 -2.66
CA ASN A 10 52.03 -156.16 -3.06
C ASN A 10 50.88 -156.22 -2.04
N GLU A 11 50.37 -157.40 -1.66
CA GLU A 11 49.34 -157.56 -0.62
C GLU A 11 49.72 -156.84 0.69
N ARG A 12 51.01 -156.85 1.04
CA ARG A 12 51.52 -156.16 2.23
C ARG A 12 51.67 -154.65 2.02
N SER A 13 52.03 -154.21 0.81
CA SER A 13 52.05 -152.80 0.40
C SER A 13 50.64 -152.22 0.47
N ASP A 14 49.68 -152.87 -0.19
CA ASP A 14 48.26 -152.49 -0.22
C ASP A 14 47.67 -152.43 1.20
N GLN A 15 48.02 -153.39 2.07
CA GLN A 15 47.65 -153.35 3.50
C GLN A 15 48.31 -152.19 4.26
N THR A 16 49.54 -151.78 3.92
CA THR A 16 50.15 -150.60 4.54
C THR A 16 49.58 -149.29 4.00
N GLU A 17 49.25 -149.22 2.71
CA GLU A 17 48.64 -148.05 2.08
C GLU A 17 47.20 -147.84 2.56
N SER A 18 46.39 -148.90 2.59
CA SER A 18 45.07 -148.91 3.22
C SER A 18 45.11 -148.44 4.68
N ARG A 19 46.10 -148.91 5.46
CA ARG A 19 46.29 -148.49 6.87
C ARG A 19 46.82 -147.06 7.01
N LEU A 20 47.55 -146.54 6.02
CA LEU A 20 48.00 -145.15 6.00
C LEU A 20 46.85 -144.22 5.66
N ASN A 21 46.02 -144.57 4.67
CA ASN A 21 44.81 -143.82 4.30
C ASN A 21 43.81 -143.83 5.45
N GLU A 22 43.44 -144.99 6.00
CA GLU A 22 42.58 -145.10 7.20
C GLU A 22 43.08 -144.28 8.41
N ARG A 23 44.40 -144.02 8.49
CA ARG A 23 45.01 -143.21 9.55
C ARG A 23 45.08 -141.73 9.17
N SER A 24 45.21 -141.41 7.89
CA SER A 24 45.10 -140.06 7.34
C SER A 24 43.69 -139.54 7.52
N ASP A 25 42.68 -140.28 7.06
CA ASP A 25 41.25 -139.92 7.19
C ASP A 25 40.86 -139.67 8.66
N LYS A 26 41.38 -140.49 9.58
CA LYS A 26 41.17 -140.34 11.04
C LYS A 26 41.95 -139.18 11.64
N TYR A 27 43.07 -138.74 11.05
CA TYR A 27 43.75 -137.52 11.46
C TYR A 27 43.07 -136.27 10.89
N GLU A 28 42.65 -136.30 9.63
CA GLU A 28 41.96 -135.21 8.93
C GLU A 28 40.62 -134.92 9.62
N SER A 29 39.76 -135.94 9.78
CA SER A 29 38.50 -135.81 10.54
C SER A 29 38.70 -135.36 12.00
N ALA A 30 39.81 -135.73 12.65
CA ALA A 30 40.14 -135.30 14.01
C ALA A 30 40.82 -133.91 14.08
N VAL A 31 41.29 -133.38 12.95
CA VAL A 31 41.76 -131.99 12.79
C VAL A 31 40.57 -131.10 12.48
N ASP A 32 39.72 -131.48 11.53
CA ASP A 32 38.51 -130.75 11.14
C ASP A 32 37.55 -130.57 12.33
N GLY A 33 37.23 -131.66 13.04
CA GLY A 33 36.38 -131.55 14.25
C GLY A 33 36.97 -130.65 15.34
N ARG A 34 38.31 -130.53 15.42
CA ARG A 34 38.99 -129.58 16.33
C ARG A 34 39.07 -128.16 15.79
N LEU A 35 39.00 -127.97 14.47
CA LEU A 35 38.88 -126.66 13.84
C LEU A 35 37.45 -126.14 14.02
N ASP A 36 36.44 -126.97 13.79
CA ASP A 36 35.02 -126.65 14.01
C ASP A 36 34.73 -126.30 15.49
N GLU A 37 35.21 -127.12 16.44
CA GLU A 37 35.12 -126.81 17.87
C GLU A 37 35.76 -125.45 18.21
N ARG A 38 36.90 -125.11 17.59
CA ARG A 38 37.61 -123.85 17.81
C ARG A 38 36.97 -122.66 17.13
N LEU A 39 36.43 -122.84 15.92
CA LEU A 39 35.72 -121.82 15.17
C LEU A 39 34.42 -121.46 15.90
N SER A 40 33.58 -122.45 16.24
CA SER A 40 32.35 -122.23 16.99
C SER A 40 32.60 -121.60 18.37
N ALA A 41 33.68 -122.00 19.06
CA ALA A 41 34.09 -121.35 20.32
C ALA A 41 34.61 -119.92 20.13
N PHE A 42 35.24 -119.61 19.00
CA PHE A 42 35.75 -118.28 18.67
C PHE A 42 34.64 -117.32 18.22
N GLU A 43 33.72 -117.79 17.37
CA GLU A 43 32.49 -117.09 16.96
C GLU A 43 31.70 -116.69 18.20
N LYS A 44 31.35 -117.68 19.04
CA LYS A 44 30.63 -117.43 20.30
C LYS A 44 31.36 -116.50 21.27
N ASN A 45 32.70 -116.50 21.29
CA ASN A 45 33.46 -115.52 22.10
C ASN A 45 33.43 -114.12 21.48
N SER A 46 33.37 -114.03 20.15
CA SER A 46 33.30 -112.77 19.41
C SER A 46 31.91 -112.14 19.54
N ASP A 47 30.84 -112.92 19.38
CA ASP A 47 29.45 -112.46 19.56
C ASP A 47 29.25 -111.90 20.98
N GLN A 48 29.65 -112.66 22.01
CA GLN A 48 29.60 -112.19 23.40
C GLN A 48 30.44 -110.93 23.66
N ARG A 49 31.53 -110.72 22.92
CA ARG A 49 32.31 -109.47 22.98
C ARG A 49 31.59 -108.32 22.27
N PHE A 50 30.94 -108.56 21.14
CA PHE A 50 30.16 -107.55 20.43
C PHE A 50 28.95 -107.10 21.27
N GLU A 51 28.14 -108.03 21.80
CA GLU A 51 27.07 -107.73 22.76
C GLU A 51 27.57 -106.90 23.96
N THR A 52 28.72 -107.29 24.54
CA THR A 52 29.34 -106.56 25.66
C THR A 52 29.87 -105.17 25.26
N ILE A 53 30.24 -104.96 23.99
CA ILE A 53 30.71 -103.68 23.48
C ILE A 53 29.51 -102.77 23.15
N GLU A 54 28.46 -103.30 22.53
CA GLU A 54 27.23 -102.57 22.19
C GLU A 54 26.55 -102.03 23.45
N LEU A 55 26.29 -102.89 24.45
CA LEU A 55 25.71 -102.47 25.74
C LEU A 55 26.55 -101.36 26.41
N ARG A 56 27.88 -101.43 26.34
CA ARG A 56 28.79 -100.41 26.87
C ARG A 56 28.89 -99.14 26.02
N LEU A 57 28.52 -99.19 24.75
CA LEU A 57 28.40 -98.01 23.91
C LEU A 57 27.08 -97.31 24.21
N ASP A 58 25.97 -98.04 24.32
CA ASP A 58 24.65 -97.49 24.67
C ASP A 58 24.65 -96.85 26.07
N GLU A 59 25.20 -97.53 27.09
CA GLU A 59 25.41 -96.96 28.43
C GLU A 59 26.20 -95.64 28.39
N ARG A 60 27.23 -95.57 27.54
CA ARG A 60 28.10 -94.39 27.41
C ARG A 60 27.49 -93.28 26.56
N LEU A 61 26.66 -93.62 25.57
CA LEU A 61 25.92 -92.65 24.76
C LEU A 61 24.84 -91.98 25.63
N SER A 62 24.02 -92.75 26.33
CA SER A 62 22.99 -92.20 27.23
C SER A 62 23.60 -91.36 28.36
N ALA A 63 24.75 -91.77 28.92
CA ALA A 63 25.48 -90.98 29.91
C ALA A 63 26.11 -89.69 29.34
N VAL A 64 26.36 -89.61 28.03
CA VAL A 64 26.79 -88.39 27.33
C VAL A 64 25.60 -87.49 27.01
N GLU A 65 24.47 -88.05 26.55
CA GLU A 65 23.23 -87.32 26.28
C GLU A 65 22.72 -86.62 27.54
N GLN A 66 22.53 -87.34 28.64
CA GLN A 66 22.12 -86.77 29.94
C GLN A 66 23.07 -85.66 30.44
N LYS A 67 24.37 -85.76 30.10
CA LYS A 67 25.37 -84.75 30.44
C LYS A 67 25.30 -83.52 29.53
N ILE A 68 24.92 -83.69 28.27
CA ILE A 68 24.68 -82.58 27.34
C ILE A 68 23.41 -81.84 27.75
N ASP A 69 22.31 -82.55 28.00
CA ASP A 69 21.03 -81.95 28.40
C ASP A 69 21.17 -81.13 29.69
N SER A 70 21.76 -81.72 30.74
CA SER A 70 22.01 -81.01 32.01
C SER A 70 23.01 -79.85 31.89
N GLN A 71 23.87 -79.85 30.88
CA GLN A 71 24.70 -78.68 30.55
C GLN A 71 23.92 -77.59 29.79
N LEU A 72 23.01 -77.96 28.89
CA LEU A 72 22.13 -77.03 28.17
C LEU A 72 21.13 -76.35 29.10
N ASP A 73 20.53 -77.08 30.04
CA ASP A 73 19.67 -76.51 31.10
C ASP A 73 20.45 -75.50 31.96
N ALA A 74 21.64 -75.88 32.45
CA ALA A 74 22.47 -75.01 33.27
C ALA A 74 22.98 -73.76 32.52
N ILE A 75 23.20 -73.87 31.21
CA ILE A 75 23.51 -72.72 30.34
C ILE A 75 22.28 -71.83 30.17
N THR A 76 21.10 -72.41 29.95
CA THR A 76 19.84 -71.69 29.74
C THR A 76 19.46 -70.88 30.98
N ILE A 77 19.48 -71.49 32.17
CA ILE A 77 19.23 -70.81 33.45
C ILE A 77 20.18 -69.63 33.63
N ARG A 78 21.50 -69.84 33.45
CA ARG A 78 22.51 -68.78 33.57
C ARG A 78 22.32 -67.65 32.55
N ILE A 79 21.81 -67.94 31.36
CA ILE A 79 21.49 -66.93 30.34
C ILE A 79 20.29 -66.10 30.78
N SER A 80 19.21 -66.73 31.29
CA SER A 80 18.05 -66.02 31.84
C SER A 80 18.43 -65.12 33.02
N GLU A 81 19.12 -65.65 34.04
CA GLU A 81 19.62 -64.88 35.19
C GLU A 81 20.43 -63.64 34.77
N ARG A 82 21.23 -63.79 33.71
CA ARG A 82 22.05 -62.70 33.18
C ARG A 82 21.25 -61.67 32.38
N PHE A 83 20.19 -62.08 31.67
CA PHE A 83 19.27 -61.15 31.02
C PHE A 83 18.46 -60.36 32.05
N ASP A 84 17.92 -61.02 33.08
CA ASP A 84 17.16 -60.35 34.15
C ASP A 84 18.04 -59.33 34.90
N SER A 85 19.28 -59.72 35.23
CA SER A 85 20.26 -58.81 35.84
C SER A 85 20.69 -57.66 34.92
N LEU A 86 20.59 -57.82 33.59
CA LEU A 86 20.94 -56.78 32.61
C LEU A 86 19.77 -55.81 32.41
N ASN A 87 18.53 -56.32 32.36
CA ASN A 87 17.32 -55.51 32.31
C ASN A 87 17.24 -54.60 33.55
N HIS A 88 17.38 -55.16 34.76
CA HIS A 88 17.40 -54.38 36.01
C HIS A 88 18.55 -53.36 36.12
N GLU A 89 19.61 -53.48 35.32
CA GLU A 89 20.68 -52.48 35.25
C GLU A 89 20.41 -51.42 34.18
N ILE A 90 19.63 -51.74 33.14
CA ILE A 90 19.09 -50.77 32.18
C ILE A 90 17.99 -49.93 32.84
N ASP A 91 17.05 -50.55 33.54
CA ASP A 91 15.94 -49.88 34.23
C ASP A 91 16.46 -48.73 35.13
N ARG A 92 17.38 -49.04 36.05
CA ARG A 92 18.01 -48.04 36.95
C ARG A 92 18.72 -46.90 36.21
N ARG A 93 19.27 -47.16 35.02
CA ARG A 93 19.97 -46.16 34.21
C ARG A 93 18.99 -45.26 33.47
N LEU A 94 17.83 -45.80 33.06
CA LEU A 94 16.73 -45.02 32.52
C LEU A 94 16.12 -44.13 33.62
N ASP A 95 15.81 -44.69 34.79
CA ASP A 95 15.31 -43.94 35.96
C ASP A 95 16.24 -42.77 36.33
N GLY A 96 17.55 -43.04 36.42
CA GLY A 96 18.56 -42.02 36.73
C GLY A 96 18.75 -40.98 35.63
N PHE A 97 18.60 -41.35 34.37
CA PHE A 97 18.65 -40.43 33.23
C PHE A 97 17.40 -39.55 33.16
N GLU A 98 16.22 -40.10 33.47
CA GLU A 98 14.96 -39.35 33.56
C GLU A 98 15.05 -38.31 34.68
N GLN A 99 15.45 -38.72 35.90
CA GLN A 99 15.66 -37.79 37.02
C GLN A 99 16.66 -36.67 36.68
N GLN A 100 17.82 -37.01 36.10
CA GLN A 100 18.80 -36.01 35.68
C GLN A 100 18.28 -35.09 34.57
N THR A 101 17.35 -35.56 33.73
CA THR A 101 16.72 -34.74 32.68
C THR A 101 15.70 -33.78 33.28
N ILE A 102 14.88 -34.23 34.24
CA ILE A 102 13.92 -33.39 34.97
C ILE A 102 14.64 -32.27 35.73
N GLU A 103 15.67 -32.59 36.53
CA GLU A 103 16.46 -31.57 37.26
C GLU A 103 17.08 -30.51 36.34
N ARG A 104 17.48 -30.91 35.12
CA ARG A 104 18.05 -30.00 34.13
C ARG A 104 17.01 -29.13 33.43
N LEU A 105 15.78 -29.62 33.27
CA LEU A 105 14.64 -28.85 32.75
C LEU A 105 14.14 -27.85 33.79
N ASP A 106 13.88 -28.28 35.04
CA ASP A 106 13.48 -27.39 36.14
C ASP A 106 14.48 -26.24 36.32
N GLY A 107 15.78 -26.58 36.32
CA GLY A 107 16.85 -25.59 36.40
C GLY A 107 16.97 -24.69 35.15
N PHE A 108 16.47 -25.12 33.99
CA PHE A 108 16.43 -24.31 32.77
C PHE A 108 15.25 -23.34 32.76
N ASP A 109 14.07 -23.80 33.15
CA ASP A 109 12.86 -22.98 33.28
C ASP A 109 13.04 -21.89 34.35
N GLY A 110 13.67 -22.21 35.49
CA GLY A 110 14.07 -21.21 36.48
C GLY A 110 14.94 -20.09 35.90
N ARG A 111 15.96 -20.44 35.10
CA ARG A 111 16.83 -19.47 34.41
C ARG A 111 16.13 -18.71 33.27
N ILE A 112 15.06 -19.25 32.68
CA ILE A 112 14.22 -18.52 31.73
C ILE A 112 13.37 -17.49 32.47
N ASN A 113 12.72 -17.88 33.57
CA ASN A 113 11.88 -16.98 34.35
C ASN A 113 12.67 -15.79 34.90
N GLU A 114 13.83 -16.01 35.53
CA GLU A 114 14.74 -14.93 35.98
C GLU A 114 15.14 -13.97 34.84
N ARG A 115 15.31 -14.50 33.61
CA ARG A 115 15.67 -13.70 32.43
C ARG A 115 14.49 -12.91 31.87
N LEU A 116 13.27 -13.47 31.94
CA LEU A 116 12.03 -12.81 31.53
C LEU A 116 11.67 -11.69 32.52
N ASP A 117 11.66 -11.95 33.82
CA ASP A 117 11.41 -10.94 34.87
C ASP A 117 12.38 -9.76 34.74
N GLY A 118 13.68 -10.06 34.60
CA GLY A 118 14.70 -9.03 34.39
C GLY A 118 14.59 -8.31 33.03
N PHE A 119 13.97 -8.91 32.02
CA PHE A 119 13.74 -8.30 30.71
C PHE A 119 12.52 -7.38 30.71
N ASP A 120 11.42 -7.81 31.32
CA ASP A 120 10.21 -7.00 31.45
C ASP A 120 10.44 -5.80 32.37
N ALA A 121 11.26 -5.93 33.42
CA ALA A 121 11.75 -4.78 34.20
C ALA A 121 12.47 -3.74 33.30
N ARG A 122 13.42 -4.18 32.47
CA ARG A 122 14.15 -3.30 31.53
C ARG A 122 13.26 -2.69 30.43
N ILE A 123 12.16 -3.34 30.06
CA ILE A 123 11.16 -2.76 29.16
C ILE A 123 10.38 -1.67 29.89
N ASN A 124 9.88 -1.94 31.10
CA ASN A 124 9.12 -0.96 31.87
C ASN A 124 9.93 0.31 32.17
N ASP A 125 11.19 0.17 32.57
CA ASP A 125 12.11 1.31 32.77
C ASP A 125 12.26 2.16 31.50
N ARG A 126 12.51 1.50 30.35
CA ARG A 126 12.68 2.16 29.04
C ARG A 126 11.40 2.82 28.54
N LEU A 127 10.23 2.22 28.77
CA LEU A 127 8.94 2.82 28.42
C LEU A 127 8.67 4.05 29.29
N GLY A 128 8.98 4.02 30.58
CA GLY A 128 8.88 5.19 31.47
C GLY A 128 9.82 6.34 31.07
N GLU A 129 11.08 6.03 30.70
CA GLU A 129 12.00 7.02 30.12
C GLU A 129 11.46 7.61 28.81
N PHE A 130 10.90 6.78 27.93
CA PHE A 130 10.37 7.21 26.64
C PHE A 130 9.15 8.12 26.79
N ASP A 131 8.18 7.73 27.65
CA ASP A 131 6.96 8.50 27.93
C ASP A 131 7.29 9.88 28.53
N SER A 132 8.26 9.93 29.44
CA SER A 132 8.79 11.18 30.02
C SER A 132 9.35 12.11 28.94
N ARG A 133 10.26 11.59 28.07
CA ARG A 133 10.87 12.37 26.98
C ARG A 133 9.87 12.80 25.91
N MET A 134 8.83 11.98 25.65
CA MET A 134 7.75 12.32 24.73
C MET A 134 6.88 13.43 25.30
N THR A 135 6.57 13.41 26.59
CA THR A 135 5.83 14.47 27.28
C THR A 135 6.59 15.81 27.22
N GLU A 136 7.87 15.85 27.62
CA GLU A 136 8.73 17.03 27.49
C GLU A 136 8.77 17.59 26.05
N ARG A 137 8.81 16.69 25.06
CA ARG A 137 8.85 17.07 23.64
C ARG A 137 7.50 17.61 23.16
N PHE A 138 6.38 17.09 23.63
CA PHE A 138 5.04 17.62 23.31
C PHE A 138 4.84 19.01 23.94
N GLU A 139 5.20 19.20 25.21
CA GLU A 139 5.15 20.50 25.88
C GLU A 139 6.01 21.54 25.15
N SER A 140 7.25 21.18 24.78
CA SER A 140 8.12 22.06 23.99
C SER A 140 7.58 22.35 22.58
N PHE A 141 6.77 21.46 22.00
CA PHE A 141 6.20 21.64 20.66
C PHE A 141 4.95 22.53 20.69
N ASP A 142 4.11 22.37 21.70
CA ASP A 142 2.92 23.21 21.92
C ASP A 142 3.30 24.69 22.19
N LEU A 143 4.34 24.91 22.99
CA LEU A 143 4.93 26.24 23.20
C LEU A 143 5.46 26.86 21.89
N GLN A 144 6.12 26.07 21.03
CA GLN A 144 6.60 26.54 19.72
C GLN A 144 5.45 26.82 18.73
N ILE A 145 4.37 26.04 18.78
CA ILE A 145 3.16 26.29 17.99
C ILE A 145 2.49 27.60 18.43
N THR A 146 2.37 27.81 19.75
CA THR A 146 1.77 29.02 20.33
C THR A 146 2.55 30.28 19.96
N ASP A 147 3.88 30.28 20.08
CA ASP A 147 4.75 31.38 19.64
C ASP A 147 4.55 31.68 18.14
N ARG A 148 4.60 30.64 17.29
CA ARG A 148 4.43 30.81 15.84
C ARG A 148 3.05 31.32 15.44
N PHE A 149 1.98 30.95 16.15
CA PHE A 149 0.66 31.54 15.93
C PHE A 149 0.63 33.03 16.28
N SER A 150 1.20 33.45 17.42
CA SER A 150 1.27 34.88 17.79
C SER A 150 2.05 35.73 16.77
N ILE A 151 3.09 35.16 16.16
CA ILE A 151 3.87 35.79 15.09
C ILE A 151 3.06 35.89 13.78
N ILE A 152 2.17 34.92 13.50
CA ILE A 152 1.28 34.94 12.34
C ILE A 152 0.16 35.97 12.52
N GLU A 153 -0.46 36.00 13.71
CA GLU A 153 -1.51 36.95 14.10
C GLU A 153 -1.01 38.40 13.95
N LYS A 154 0.11 38.73 14.61
CA LYS A 154 0.73 40.06 14.49
C LYS A 154 1.11 40.43 13.04
N ARG A 155 1.47 39.45 12.20
CA ARG A 155 1.75 39.67 10.77
C ARG A 155 0.49 39.85 9.93
N ALA A 156 -0.68 39.41 10.39
CA ALA A 156 -1.96 39.70 9.79
C ALA A 156 -2.36 41.14 10.12
N ASP A 157 -2.24 41.57 11.38
CA ASP A 157 -2.51 42.96 11.81
C ASP A 157 -1.60 43.96 11.09
N ASP A 158 -0.28 43.67 11.05
CA ASP A 158 0.73 44.45 10.31
C ASP A 158 0.42 44.56 8.80
N ARG A 159 -0.40 43.65 8.24
CA ARG A 159 -0.87 43.71 6.85
C ARG A 159 -2.18 44.47 6.74
N ALA A 160 -3.14 44.23 7.63
CA ALA A 160 -4.43 44.92 7.65
C ALA A 160 -4.25 46.44 7.73
N ALA A 161 -3.47 46.93 8.70
CA ALA A 161 -3.18 48.36 8.86
C ALA A 161 -2.43 48.97 7.64
N LYS A 162 -1.63 48.17 6.92
CA LYS A 162 -0.97 48.61 5.67
C LYS A 162 -1.94 48.67 4.49
N TYR A 163 -2.91 47.76 4.41
CA TYR A 163 -3.96 47.81 3.38
C TYR A 163 -4.92 48.97 3.61
N GLU A 164 -5.31 49.23 4.87
CA GLU A 164 -6.14 50.37 5.28
C GLU A 164 -5.47 51.70 4.89
N SER A 165 -4.25 51.96 5.37
CA SER A 165 -3.51 53.19 5.02
C SER A 165 -3.23 53.34 3.51
N ALA A 166 -3.02 52.24 2.78
CA ALA A 166 -2.85 52.26 1.32
C ALA A 166 -4.17 52.38 0.54
N LEU A 167 -5.32 52.17 1.18
CA LEU A 167 -6.64 52.43 0.63
C LEU A 167 -7.00 53.91 0.80
N ASP A 168 -6.79 54.45 2.01
CA ASP A 168 -6.99 55.87 2.34
C ASP A 168 -6.23 56.78 1.37
N GLN A 169 -4.93 56.52 1.17
CA GLN A 169 -4.10 57.29 0.23
C GLN A 169 -4.67 57.32 -1.20
N ARG A 170 -5.24 56.21 -1.68
CA ARG A 170 -5.87 56.15 -3.01
C ARG A 170 -7.23 56.85 -3.07
N ILE A 171 -7.95 56.89 -1.96
CA ILE A 171 -9.21 57.64 -1.83
C ILE A 171 -8.89 59.14 -1.86
N ASP A 172 -7.88 59.57 -1.12
CA ASP A 172 -7.35 60.93 -1.08
C ASP A 172 -6.84 61.42 -2.45
N GLU A 173 -6.04 60.60 -3.15
CA GLU A 173 -5.57 60.89 -4.51
C GLU A 173 -6.72 60.99 -5.51
N ARG A 174 -7.71 60.09 -5.41
CA ARG A 174 -8.92 60.13 -6.25
C ARG A 174 -9.77 61.36 -5.98
N LEU A 175 -9.96 61.74 -4.72
CA LEU A 175 -10.71 62.94 -4.34
C LEU A 175 -10.06 64.20 -4.93
N LYS A 176 -8.75 64.39 -4.72
CA LYS A 176 -7.98 65.52 -5.30
C LYS A 176 -8.03 65.55 -6.82
N HIS A 177 -8.00 64.38 -7.48
CA HIS A 177 -8.13 64.31 -8.94
C HIS A 177 -9.56 64.62 -9.43
N VAL A 178 -10.60 64.23 -8.68
CA VAL A 178 -11.99 64.59 -8.99
C VAL A 178 -12.22 66.09 -8.79
N GLU A 179 -11.77 66.65 -7.67
CA GLU A 179 -11.81 68.08 -7.33
C GLU A 179 -11.16 68.93 -8.43
N SER A 180 -9.90 68.64 -8.79
CA SER A 180 -9.18 69.35 -9.86
C SER A 180 -9.88 69.24 -11.24
N ARG A 181 -10.56 68.12 -11.53
CA ARG A 181 -11.35 67.96 -12.77
C ARG A 181 -12.68 68.71 -12.73
N VAL A 182 -13.23 68.96 -11.56
CA VAL A 182 -14.43 69.78 -11.36
C VAL A 182 -14.05 71.25 -11.52
N ASP A 183 -12.95 71.70 -10.90
CA ASP A 183 -12.42 73.07 -11.03
C ASP A 183 -12.11 73.42 -12.49
N GLN A 184 -11.35 72.57 -13.19
CA GLN A 184 -11.04 72.77 -14.62
C GLN A 184 -12.31 72.90 -15.47
N ARG A 185 -13.33 72.08 -15.21
CA ARG A 185 -14.61 72.18 -15.91
C ARG A 185 -15.38 73.45 -15.57
N PHE A 186 -15.36 73.91 -14.33
CA PHE A 186 -15.96 75.19 -13.96
C PHE A 186 -15.22 76.38 -14.60
N GLU A 187 -13.89 76.34 -14.68
CA GLU A 187 -13.11 77.40 -15.31
C GLU A 187 -13.29 77.44 -16.85
N GLU A 188 -13.32 76.28 -17.52
CA GLU A 188 -13.71 76.18 -18.94
C GLU A 188 -15.14 76.70 -19.16
N ARG A 189 -16.08 76.35 -18.27
CA ARG A 189 -17.48 76.80 -18.34
C ARG A 189 -17.58 78.32 -18.15
N ALA A 190 -16.83 78.89 -17.19
CA ALA A 190 -16.79 80.32 -16.94
C ALA A 190 -16.25 81.09 -18.15
N ARG A 191 -15.05 80.75 -18.64
CA ARG A 191 -14.46 81.37 -19.85
C ARG A 191 -15.37 81.24 -21.07
N SER A 192 -16.11 80.13 -21.20
CA SER A 192 -17.10 79.93 -22.27
C SER A 192 -18.37 80.78 -22.10
N VAL A 193 -18.76 81.10 -20.86
CA VAL A 193 -19.85 82.05 -20.57
C VAL A 193 -19.39 83.49 -20.81
N ASP A 194 -18.22 83.88 -20.31
CA ASP A 194 -17.66 85.23 -20.48
C ASP A 194 -17.52 85.57 -21.97
N SER A 195 -16.89 84.68 -22.76
CA SER A 195 -16.79 84.85 -24.21
C SER A 195 -18.15 84.98 -24.92
N ARG A 196 -19.21 84.35 -24.40
CA ARG A 196 -20.59 84.49 -24.91
C ARG A 196 -21.30 85.77 -24.43
N LEU A 197 -20.85 86.35 -23.33
CA LEU A 197 -21.30 87.65 -22.85
C LEU A 197 -20.61 88.77 -23.64
N ASP A 198 -19.30 88.72 -23.82
CA ASP A 198 -18.54 89.64 -24.69
C ASP A 198 -19.09 89.64 -26.11
N ASP A 199 -19.29 88.45 -26.69
CA ASP A 199 -19.85 88.27 -28.03
C ASP A 199 -21.35 88.66 -28.11
N ARG A 200 -22.03 88.92 -26.98
CA ARG A 200 -23.34 89.58 -26.92
C ARG A 200 -23.21 91.10 -26.75
N PHE A 201 -22.35 91.58 -25.86
CA PHE A 201 -22.10 93.01 -25.66
C PHE A 201 -21.60 93.67 -26.96
N ALA A 202 -20.61 93.06 -27.62
CA ALA A 202 -20.11 93.54 -28.92
C ALA A 202 -21.13 93.45 -30.07
N LYS A 203 -22.27 92.76 -29.90
CA LYS A 203 -23.42 92.81 -30.84
C LYS A 203 -24.44 93.88 -30.43
N ILE A 204 -24.61 94.11 -29.12
CA ILE A 204 -25.46 95.15 -28.55
C ILE A 204 -24.87 96.54 -28.86
N GLU A 205 -23.56 96.72 -28.71
CA GLU A 205 -22.82 97.95 -29.06
C GLU A 205 -23.04 98.32 -30.53
N ARG A 206 -22.72 97.43 -31.48
CA ARG A 206 -22.97 97.68 -32.91
C ARG A 206 -24.43 98.01 -33.25
N HIS A 207 -25.39 97.35 -32.61
CA HIS A 207 -26.81 97.68 -32.80
C HIS A 207 -27.23 99.01 -32.12
N PHE A 208 -26.49 99.49 -31.12
CA PHE A 208 -26.62 100.85 -30.62
C PHE A 208 -25.98 101.86 -31.58
N ASP A 209 -24.77 101.59 -32.10
CA ASP A 209 -24.09 102.44 -33.09
C ASP A 209 -24.96 102.61 -34.34
N GLU A 210 -25.41 101.50 -34.95
CA GLU A 210 -26.36 101.48 -36.08
C GLU A 210 -27.66 102.26 -35.80
N ARG A 211 -28.08 102.36 -34.53
CA ARG A 211 -29.25 103.14 -34.10
C ARG A 211 -28.95 104.60 -33.81
N PHE A 212 -27.72 104.95 -33.42
CA PHE A 212 -27.28 106.33 -33.26
C PHE A 212 -27.06 106.94 -34.64
N ASP A 213 -26.35 106.26 -35.55
CA ASP A 213 -26.17 106.67 -36.96
C ASP A 213 -27.55 106.92 -37.62
N ALA A 214 -28.46 105.94 -37.55
CA ALA A 214 -29.81 106.05 -38.11
C ALA A 214 -30.76 106.97 -37.32
N LEU A 215 -30.28 107.66 -36.27
CA LEU A 215 -31.01 108.70 -35.53
C LEU A 215 -30.38 110.08 -35.77
N GLU A 216 -29.06 110.15 -35.96
CA GLU A 216 -28.32 111.33 -36.42
C GLU A 216 -28.70 111.66 -37.87
N GLU A 217 -28.71 110.67 -38.78
CA GLU A 217 -29.23 110.83 -40.15
C GLU A 217 -30.65 111.39 -40.14
N ARG A 218 -31.54 110.85 -39.29
CA ARG A 218 -32.93 111.35 -39.13
C ARG A 218 -33.04 112.69 -38.39
N SER A 219 -31.99 113.12 -37.70
CA SER A 219 -31.89 114.45 -37.08
C SER A 219 -31.49 115.48 -38.13
N ASP A 220 -30.50 115.16 -38.96
CA ASP A 220 -30.05 116.02 -40.05
C ASP A 220 -31.10 116.16 -41.15
N ASP A 221 -31.76 115.07 -41.53
CA ASP A 221 -32.90 115.06 -42.46
C ASP A 221 -34.05 115.95 -41.96
N ARG A 222 -34.27 115.98 -40.63
CA ARG A 222 -35.21 116.89 -39.97
C ARG A 222 -34.69 118.33 -39.90
N MET A 223 -33.40 118.53 -39.68
CA MET A 223 -32.78 119.85 -39.59
C MET A 223 -32.80 120.55 -40.96
N GLU A 224 -32.48 119.83 -42.04
CA GLU A 224 -32.56 120.35 -43.41
C GLU A 224 -34.02 120.62 -43.82
N GLN A 225 -34.96 119.73 -43.48
CA GLN A 225 -36.39 120.00 -43.68
C GLN A 225 -36.87 121.21 -42.87
N HIS A 226 -36.35 121.42 -41.65
CA HIS A 226 -36.68 122.57 -40.82
C HIS A 226 -36.06 123.85 -41.39
N GLU A 227 -34.81 123.83 -41.83
CA GLU A 227 -34.12 124.95 -42.47
C GLU A 227 -34.83 125.39 -43.76
N ARG A 228 -35.12 124.45 -44.68
CA ARG A 228 -35.91 124.71 -45.90
C ARG A 228 -37.30 125.31 -45.58
N LYS A 229 -37.91 124.92 -44.46
CA LYS A 229 -39.24 125.40 -44.02
C LYS A 229 -39.17 126.77 -43.35
N VAL A 230 -38.13 127.04 -42.57
CA VAL A 230 -37.81 128.36 -42.01
C VAL A 230 -37.48 129.34 -43.13
N ASP A 231 -36.67 128.95 -44.11
CA ASP A 231 -36.29 129.82 -45.23
C ASP A 231 -37.49 130.15 -46.13
N SER A 232 -38.38 129.19 -46.36
CA SER A 232 -39.70 129.43 -46.98
C SER A 232 -40.55 130.41 -46.16
N MET A 233 -40.61 130.23 -44.84
CA MET A 233 -41.38 131.10 -43.93
C MET A 233 -40.79 132.51 -43.80
N ILE A 234 -39.46 132.68 -43.88
CA ILE A 234 -38.78 133.98 -43.92
C ILE A 234 -39.10 134.71 -45.22
N ARG A 235 -39.05 134.02 -46.37
CA ARG A 235 -39.45 134.59 -47.67
C ARG A 235 -40.92 135.02 -47.64
N GLN A 236 -41.81 134.17 -47.12
CA GLN A 236 -43.24 134.48 -46.99
C GLN A 236 -43.49 135.64 -46.03
N MET A 237 -42.82 135.68 -44.86
CA MET A 237 -42.89 136.84 -43.95
C MET A 237 -42.35 138.11 -44.61
N SER A 238 -41.35 138.03 -45.49
CA SER A 238 -40.83 139.20 -46.20
C SER A 238 -41.84 139.75 -47.21
N THR A 239 -42.58 138.90 -47.94
CA THR A 239 -43.70 139.36 -48.80
C THR A 239 -44.87 139.87 -47.97
N ASP A 240 -45.28 139.15 -46.93
CA ASP A 240 -46.35 139.57 -46.02
C ASP A 240 -46.06 140.94 -45.39
N ILE A 241 -44.80 141.23 -45.00
CA ILE A 241 -44.42 142.53 -44.41
C ILE A 241 -44.48 143.66 -45.45
N VAL A 242 -44.15 143.40 -46.71
CA VAL A 242 -44.29 144.40 -47.79
C VAL A 242 -45.77 144.71 -48.05
N GLU A 243 -46.59 143.69 -48.30
CA GLU A 243 -48.03 143.87 -48.56
C GLU A 243 -48.75 144.49 -47.34
N ARG A 244 -48.39 144.07 -46.12
CA ARG A 244 -48.97 144.59 -44.87
C ARG A 244 -48.52 146.00 -44.52
N ASN A 245 -47.40 146.49 -45.07
CA ASN A 245 -47.00 147.91 -44.97
C ASN A 245 -47.81 148.79 -45.93
N ASP A 246 -48.00 148.38 -47.18
CA ASP A 246 -48.89 149.08 -48.13
C ASP A 246 -50.34 149.12 -47.61
N VAL A 247 -50.83 148.00 -47.06
CA VAL A 247 -52.14 147.92 -46.41
C VAL A 247 -52.18 148.73 -45.10
N MET A 248 -51.10 148.84 -44.34
CA MET A 248 -51.03 149.70 -43.15
C MET A 248 -51.13 151.20 -43.50
N LEU A 249 -50.52 151.64 -44.61
CA LEU A 249 -50.69 153.01 -45.11
C LEU A 249 -52.15 153.29 -45.48
N GLN A 250 -52.79 152.40 -46.25
CA GLN A 250 -54.22 152.53 -46.58
C GLN A 250 -55.14 152.45 -45.36
N ILE A 251 -54.77 151.70 -44.32
CA ILE A 251 -55.52 151.60 -43.06
C ILE A 251 -55.31 152.82 -42.15
N PHE A 252 -54.20 153.56 -42.25
CA PHE A 252 -53.97 154.75 -41.43
C PHE A 252 -54.93 155.89 -41.80
N ASP A 253 -55.12 156.18 -43.09
CA ASP A 253 -56.12 157.15 -43.57
C ASP A 253 -57.54 156.72 -43.16
N ASN A 254 -57.90 155.45 -43.38
CA ASN A 254 -59.21 154.92 -43.02
C ASN A 254 -59.48 154.91 -41.50
N ARG A 255 -58.46 154.84 -40.64
CA ARG A 255 -58.64 154.81 -39.17
C ARG A 255 -59.00 156.18 -38.58
N LEU A 256 -58.52 157.28 -39.14
CA LEU A 256 -58.89 158.62 -38.69
C LEU A 256 -60.38 158.92 -38.88
N ASP A 257 -60.96 158.44 -39.99
CA ASP A 257 -62.39 158.63 -40.26
C ASP A 257 -63.28 157.57 -39.59
N LYS A 258 -62.74 156.36 -39.33
CA LYS A 258 -63.45 155.28 -38.64
C LYS A 258 -63.69 155.57 -37.15
N GLN A 259 -62.76 156.22 -36.45
CA GLN A 259 -62.98 156.66 -35.05
C GLN A 259 -64.18 157.63 -34.90
N ARG A 260 -64.59 158.33 -35.96
CA ARG A 260 -65.78 159.21 -35.95
C ARG A 260 -67.10 158.46 -36.10
N ARG A 261 -67.10 157.15 -36.40
CA ARG A 261 -68.32 156.41 -36.81
C ARG A 261 -68.73 155.26 -35.89
N GLU A 262 -67.81 154.69 -35.11
CA GLU A 262 -68.12 153.54 -34.23
C GLU A 262 -68.38 153.91 -32.75
N MET A 263 -68.33 155.20 -32.40
CA MET A 263 -68.94 155.81 -31.20
C MET A 263 -70.51 155.76 -31.22
N ARG A 264 -71.12 154.76 -31.87
CA ARG A 264 -72.54 154.75 -32.27
C ARG A 264 -73.30 153.44 -32.05
N GLN A 265 -72.61 152.31 -31.91
CA GLN A 265 -73.15 151.03 -31.45
C GLN A 265 -72.03 150.31 -30.70
N ILE A 266 -72.17 149.83 -29.45
CA ILE A 266 -73.36 149.71 -28.60
C ILE A 266 -74.51 148.97 -29.32
N ARG A 267 -74.19 147.76 -29.76
CA ARG A 267 -75.02 146.61 -30.21
C ARG A 267 -74.06 145.67 -30.97
N GLN A 268 -73.99 144.36 -30.73
CA GLN A 268 -74.69 143.52 -29.76
C GLN A 268 -73.77 142.39 -29.27
N ASN A 269 -73.95 142.01 -28.00
CA ASN A 269 -73.39 140.79 -27.40
C ASN A 269 -74.02 139.53 -28.04
N LEU A 270 -73.28 138.41 -28.00
CA LEU A 270 -73.66 136.96 -28.12
C LEU A 270 -72.31 136.20 -28.21
N GLU A 271 -71.83 135.26 -27.37
CA GLU A 271 -72.37 134.26 -26.41
C GLU A 271 -72.97 132.96 -27.06
N ILE A 272 -72.75 131.67 -26.63
CA ILE A 272 -71.68 130.89 -25.91
C ILE A 272 -72.11 129.36 -25.71
N ARG A 273 -71.22 128.42 -25.23
CA ARG A 273 -71.40 126.98 -24.72
C ARG A 273 -71.47 125.76 -25.73
N GLU A 274 -71.26 124.44 -25.43
CA GLU A 274 -70.47 123.59 -24.44
C GLU A 274 -70.55 122.02 -24.74
N HIS A 275 -70.02 121.11 -23.85
CA HIS A 275 -70.20 119.60 -23.73
C HIS A 275 -69.28 118.62 -24.57
N HIS A 276 -69.09 117.28 -24.41
CA HIS A 276 -69.02 116.16 -23.37
C HIS A 276 -68.74 114.76 -24.10
N THR A 277 -68.35 113.54 -23.61
CA THR A 277 -67.80 112.83 -22.39
C THR A 277 -67.29 111.35 -22.73
N PRO A 278 -66.58 110.56 -21.85
CA PRO A 278 -65.74 109.35 -22.24
C PRO A 278 -65.76 108.02 -21.37
N SER A 279 -64.92 106.97 -21.70
CA SER A 279 -64.58 105.66 -20.98
C SER A 279 -63.55 104.74 -21.77
N ASP A 280 -62.86 103.61 -21.41
CA ASP A 280 -62.28 102.91 -20.19
C ASP A 280 -61.35 101.64 -20.54
N PRO A 281 -60.52 100.99 -19.64
CA PRO A 281 -59.43 99.98 -19.95
C PRO A 281 -59.25 98.66 -19.07
N SER A 282 -58.33 97.67 -19.39
CA SER A 282 -57.73 96.57 -18.49
C SER A 282 -56.67 95.58 -19.14
N GLU A 283 -56.14 94.51 -18.45
CA GLU A 283 -54.85 93.77 -18.75
C GLU A 283 -54.59 92.32 -18.10
N LYS A 284 -53.51 91.55 -18.47
CA LYS A 284 -52.69 90.47 -17.74
C LYS A 284 -53.20 88.99 -17.49
N ASN A 285 -52.47 87.87 -17.14
CA ASN A 285 -51.02 87.38 -17.08
C ASN A 285 -50.85 85.78 -16.95
N GLU A 286 -49.62 85.21 -16.65
CA GLU A 286 -49.14 83.76 -16.58
C GLU A 286 -48.24 83.44 -15.31
N PRO A 287 -47.46 82.30 -15.01
CA PRO A 287 -47.13 80.95 -15.60
C PRO A 287 -47.08 79.70 -14.58
N ASP A 288 -46.29 78.58 -14.77
CA ASP A 288 -46.27 77.29 -13.95
C ASP A 288 -44.93 76.40 -13.85
N GLN A 289 -44.85 75.27 -13.05
CA GLN A 289 -43.63 74.41 -12.72
C GLN A 289 -43.78 72.84 -12.47
N GLU A 290 -42.69 72.04 -12.17
CA GLU A 290 -42.57 70.55 -11.89
C GLU A 290 -41.56 70.13 -10.75
N GLU A 291 -41.68 68.96 -10.04
CA GLU A 291 -40.62 68.35 -9.12
C GLU A 291 -40.85 66.87 -8.55
N SER A 292 -39.88 66.28 -7.78
CA SER A 292 -39.90 65.09 -6.80
C SER A 292 -39.81 63.58 -7.27
N SER A 293 -39.46 62.50 -6.51
CA SER A 293 -38.56 62.18 -5.32
C SER A 293 -38.53 60.66 -4.84
N GLU A 294 -37.35 60.04 -4.57
CA GLU A 294 -36.89 59.04 -3.50
C GLU A 294 -37.72 57.73 -3.11
N GLU A 295 -37.37 56.67 -2.31
CA GLU A 295 -36.22 55.83 -1.76
C GLU A 295 -36.81 54.51 -1.09
N GLY A 296 -36.20 53.46 -0.44
CA GLY A 296 -34.85 52.93 -0.09
C GLY A 296 -34.84 51.74 0.96
N GLU A 297 -33.80 50.86 1.01
CA GLU A 297 -33.34 49.87 2.10
C GLU A 297 -34.25 48.69 2.65
N ALA A 298 -33.82 47.66 3.48
CA ALA A 298 -32.61 46.77 3.58
C ALA A 298 -32.69 45.61 4.67
N ALA A 299 -31.70 44.66 4.68
CA ALA A 299 -31.10 43.83 5.79
C ALA A 299 -31.66 42.48 6.41
N ASN A 300 -30.73 41.49 6.61
CA ASN A 300 -30.53 40.43 7.67
C ASN A 300 -31.54 39.26 7.99
N ASP A 301 -31.22 38.15 8.72
CA ASP A 301 -29.99 37.30 8.95
C ASP A 301 -30.21 36.02 9.87
N SER A 302 -29.29 35.01 9.83
CA SER A 302 -28.84 34.03 10.88
C SER A 302 -29.46 32.62 11.13
N THR A 303 -28.65 31.79 11.84
CA THR A 303 -28.79 30.39 12.39
C THR A 303 -28.34 29.22 11.47
N SER A 304 -27.82 28.04 11.91
CA SER A 304 -27.28 27.50 13.20
C SER A 304 -26.48 26.16 12.96
N SER A 305 -26.04 25.40 14.00
CA SER A 305 -25.23 24.15 13.88
C SER A 305 -25.34 23.15 15.07
N GLU A 306 -25.04 21.86 14.87
CA GLU A 306 -24.83 20.84 15.95
C GLU A 306 -23.59 19.95 15.71
N ASN A 307 -23.08 19.30 16.78
CA ASN A 307 -21.79 18.59 16.80
C ASN A 307 -21.79 17.43 17.83
N THR A 308 -21.13 16.28 17.59
CA THR A 308 -21.15 15.11 18.51
C THR A 308 -19.80 14.40 18.67
N SER A 309 -19.55 13.81 19.85
CA SER A 309 -18.22 13.38 20.31
C SER A 309 -17.93 11.86 20.18
N PRO A 310 -16.67 11.41 19.93
CA PRO A 310 -16.38 10.03 19.50
C PRO A 310 -16.43 8.94 20.59
N SER A 311 -16.31 9.30 21.87
CA SER A 311 -15.96 8.37 22.96
C SER A 311 -16.99 7.26 23.24
N HIS A 312 -18.22 7.38 22.75
CA HIS A 312 -19.25 6.35 22.87
C HIS A 312 -19.06 5.14 21.92
N GLN A 313 -18.27 5.26 20.85
CA GLN A 313 -18.17 4.20 19.83
C GLN A 313 -17.39 2.95 20.31
N ILE A 314 -16.38 3.11 21.16
CA ILE A 314 -15.53 1.99 21.60
C ILE A 314 -16.31 0.98 22.46
N HIS A 315 -17.40 1.42 23.11
CA HIS A 315 -18.28 0.55 23.90
C HIS A 315 -19.33 -0.22 23.09
N SER A 316 -19.60 0.16 21.83
CA SER A 316 -20.57 -0.55 20.98
C SER A 316 -19.96 -1.78 20.29
N PHE A 317 -18.70 -1.72 19.85
CA PHE A 317 -18.03 -2.87 19.23
C PHE A 317 -17.81 -4.06 20.19
N ARG A 318 -17.53 -3.81 21.48
CA ARG A 318 -17.50 -4.87 22.51
C ARG A 318 -18.86 -5.52 22.75
N LYS A 319 -19.98 -4.88 22.37
CA LYS A 319 -21.32 -5.51 22.38
C LYS A 319 -21.53 -6.44 21.17
N LEU A 320 -20.92 -6.18 20.02
CA LEU A 320 -21.01 -7.08 18.85
C LEU A 320 -20.29 -8.40 19.09
N ALA A 321 -19.08 -8.39 19.67
CA ALA A 321 -18.39 -9.62 20.07
C ALA A 321 -19.24 -10.49 21.02
N ASN A 322 -19.89 -9.86 22.00
CA ASN A 322 -20.80 -10.55 22.93
C ASN A 322 -22.15 -10.97 22.30
N ALA A 323 -22.54 -10.41 21.14
CA ALA A 323 -23.73 -10.85 20.41
C ALA A 323 -23.55 -12.23 19.75
N ALA A 324 -22.31 -12.62 19.42
CA ALA A 324 -22.01 -13.98 18.93
C ALA A 324 -22.34 -15.06 19.99
N SER A 325 -22.12 -14.78 21.28
CA SER A 325 -22.59 -15.62 22.39
C SER A 325 -24.11 -15.75 22.45
N SER A 326 -24.85 -14.70 22.08
CA SER A 326 -26.33 -14.74 21.99
C SER A 326 -26.81 -15.59 20.80
N ALA A 327 -26.04 -15.68 19.71
CA ALA A 327 -26.36 -16.56 18.58
C ALA A 327 -26.35 -18.06 18.99
N ARG A 328 -25.46 -18.47 19.90
CA ARG A 328 -25.46 -19.84 20.48
C ARG A 328 -26.79 -20.21 21.14
N ALA A 329 -27.58 -19.24 21.63
CA ALA A 329 -28.87 -19.50 22.26
C ALA A 329 -29.98 -19.78 21.22
N ARG A 330 -30.00 -19.07 20.09
CA ARG A 330 -31.05 -19.23 19.05
C ARG A 330 -30.91 -20.49 18.21
N ILE A 331 -29.69 -21.02 18.02
CA ILE A 331 -29.46 -22.23 17.20
C ILE A 331 -30.07 -23.51 17.83
N LYS A 332 -30.46 -23.49 19.12
CA LYS A 332 -31.07 -24.66 19.79
C LYS A 332 -32.50 -25.01 19.35
N SER A 333 -33.20 -24.18 18.57
CA SER A 333 -34.62 -24.41 18.21
C SER A 333 -34.87 -25.14 16.89
N GLN A 334 -33.83 -25.54 16.14
CA GLN A 334 -33.98 -26.35 14.92
C GLN A 334 -33.13 -27.62 15.01
N LYS A 335 -33.75 -28.70 15.49
CA LYS A 335 -33.23 -30.08 15.37
C LYS A 335 -34.12 -30.89 14.45
N SER A 336 -33.66 -31.11 13.23
CA SER A 336 -34.20 -32.10 12.29
C SER A 336 -33.04 -32.85 11.65
N ASN A 337 -32.94 -34.15 11.95
CA ASN A 337 -32.10 -35.20 11.34
C ASN A 337 -30.79 -34.79 10.62
N GLY A 338 -29.66 -35.22 11.21
CA GLY A 338 -28.31 -34.99 10.68
C GLY A 338 -27.59 -33.90 11.47
N GLN A 339 -26.57 -34.28 12.25
CA GLN A 339 -25.70 -33.30 12.91
C GLN A 339 -24.62 -32.80 11.95
N GLU A 340 -25.01 -32.01 10.95
CA GLU A 340 -24.04 -31.15 10.29
C GLU A 340 -23.48 -30.14 11.31
N THR A 341 -22.18 -30.24 11.55
CA THR A 341 -21.46 -29.28 12.38
C THR A 341 -21.50 -27.91 11.69
N ALA A 342 -22.08 -26.91 12.35
CA ALA A 342 -22.19 -25.55 11.81
C ALA A 342 -20.82 -25.05 11.30
N LEU A 343 -20.79 -24.34 10.16
CA LEU A 343 -19.58 -23.93 9.46
C LEU A 343 -18.51 -23.30 10.38
N TYR A 344 -18.93 -22.38 11.27
CA TYR A 344 -18.06 -21.75 12.28
C TYR A 344 -17.30 -22.76 13.15
N ASN A 345 -17.93 -23.87 13.52
CA ASN A 345 -17.29 -24.95 14.28
C ASN A 345 -16.37 -25.80 13.39
N LYS A 346 -16.75 -26.09 12.12
CA LYS A 346 -15.87 -26.76 11.15
C LYS A 346 -14.56 -25.97 10.97
N ILE A 347 -14.68 -24.65 10.81
CA ILE A 347 -13.57 -23.69 10.75
C ILE A 347 -12.66 -23.83 11.98
N LEU A 348 -13.20 -23.65 13.19
CA LEU A 348 -12.41 -23.69 14.42
C LEU A 348 -11.82 -25.06 14.74
N SER A 349 -12.36 -26.16 14.22
CA SER A 349 -11.72 -27.47 14.28
C SER A 349 -10.54 -27.60 13.31
N TRP A 350 -10.71 -27.17 12.04
CA TRP A 350 -9.65 -27.28 11.04
C TRP A 350 -8.42 -26.45 11.39
N LYS A 351 -8.63 -25.22 11.89
CA LYS A 351 -7.54 -24.29 12.28
C LYS A 351 -6.50 -24.88 13.25
N LYS A 352 -6.88 -25.91 14.02
CA LYS A 352 -5.96 -26.63 14.93
C LYS A 352 -4.98 -27.55 14.20
N ILE A 353 -5.40 -28.13 13.09
CA ILE A 353 -4.70 -29.19 12.33
C ILE A 353 -4.23 -28.73 10.94
N ALA A 354 -4.46 -27.46 10.59
CA ALA A 354 -4.08 -26.89 9.30
C ALA A 354 -2.56 -26.88 9.05
N HIS A 355 -1.74 -26.94 10.10
CA HIS A 355 -0.27 -26.99 10.02
C HIS A 355 0.29 -28.42 9.82
N GLU A 356 -0.48 -29.46 10.16
CA GLU A 356 -0.08 -30.85 9.95
C GLU A 356 0.10 -31.11 8.45
N GLY A 357 1.13 -31.85 8.04
CA GLY A 357 1.38 -32.19 6.63
C GLY A 357 1.83 -31.07 5.70
N ILE A 358 1.97 -29.81 6.15
CA ILE A 358 2.62 -28.75 5.34
C ILE A 358 4.09 -29.08 5.06
N ASN A 359 4.77 -29.69 6.04
CA ASN A 359 6.16 -30.12 5.96
C ASN A 359 6.29 -31.65 5.74
N GLU A 360 5.32 -32.28 5.04
CA GLU A 360 5.49 -33.62 4.48
C GLU A 360 6.15 -33.51 3.10
N PHE A 361 7.42 -33.90 3.01
CA PHE A 361 8.25 -33.73 1.81
C PHE A 361 8.49 -35.06 1.08
N THR A 362 8.54 -35.01 -0.25
CA THR A 362 9.04 -36.11 -1.07
C THR A 362 10.56 -36.30 -0.88
N PRO A 363 11.15 -37.46 -1.24
CA PRO A 363 12.58 -37.71 -1.06
C PRO A 363 13.50 -36.65 -1.70
N ASP A 364 13.13 -36.16 -2.88
CA ASP A 364 13.91 -35.17 -3.64
C ASP A 364 13.83 -33.76 -3.01
N GLU A 365 12.66 -33.42 -2.45
CA GLU A 365 12.45 -32.21 -1.66
C GLU A 365 13.21 -32.28 -0.32
N GLN A 366 13.25 -33.47 0.31
CA GLN A 366 14.02 -33.69 1.53
C GLN A 366 15.53 -33.55 1.29
N GLU A 367 16.08 -34.04 0.17
CA GLU A 367 17.49 -33.81 -0.19
C GLU A 367 17.78 -32.31 -0.34
N THR A 368 16.84 -31.56 -0.92
CA THR A 368 16.93 -30.10 -1.09
C THR A 368 16.92 -29.38 0.26
N ILE A 369 16.08 -29.81 1.19
CA ILE A 369 15.97 -29.28 2.56
C ILE A 369 17.22 -29.59 3.38
N ASP A 370 17.68 -30.84 3.37
CA ASP A 370 18.90 -31.26 4.05
C ASP A 370 20.11 -30.49 3.53
N PHE A 371 20.15 -30.22 2.22
CA PHE A 371 21.16 -29.35 1.62
C PHE A 371 21.08 -27.91 2.13
N ILE A 372 19.91 -27.26 2.16
CA ILE A 372 19.75 -25.89 2.70
C ILE A 372 20.16 -25.83 4.17
N LEU A 373 19.64 -26.74 5.01
CA LEU A 373 19.94 -26.80 6.45
C LEU A 373 21.42 -27.11 6.74
N SER A 374 22.14 -27.74 5.81
CA SER A 374 23.58 -28.00 5.95
C SER A 374 24.47 -26.76 5.95
N PHE A 375 23.91 -25.55 5.73
CA PHE A 375 24.60 -24.26 5.75
C PHE A 375 24.29 -23.35 6.95
N ILE A 376 23.46 -23.79 7.92
CA ILE A 376 22.87 -22.90 8.94
C ILE A 376 23.30 -23.32 10.35
N ASP A 377 24.13 -22.54 11.03
CA ASP A 377 24.69 -22.91 12.35
C ASP A 377 23.99 -22.27 13.57
N ASP A 378 23.34 -21.12 13.47
CA ASP A 378 22.58 -20.54 14.60
C ASP A 378 21.23 -21.27 14.79
N PRO A 379 20.94 -21.84 15.98
CA PRO A 379 19.61 -22.38 16.31
C PRO A 379 18.44 -21.41 16.05
N LYS A 380 18.65 -20.09 16.09
CA LYS A 380 17.62 -19.10 15.71
C LYS A 380 17.33 -19.11 14.20
N GLU A 381 18.38 -19.08 13.38
CA GLU A 381 18.25 -19.15 11.92
C GLU A 381 17.64 -20.49 11.49
N ILE A 382 18.02 -21.58 12.15
CA ILE A 382 17.41 -22.91 11.95
C ILE A 382 15.90 -22.85 12.24
N ASN A 383 15.49 -22.32 13.40
CA ASN A 383 14.06 -22.21 13.75
C ASN A 383 13.27 -21.32 12.77
N TYR A 384 13.89 -20.26 12.24
CA TYR A 384 13.28 -19.41 11.22
C TYR A 384 13.15 -20.17 9.88
N VAL A 385 14.24 -20.73 9.36
CA VAL A 385 14.24 -21.46 8.08
C VAL A 385 13.33 -22.69 8.12
N GLN A 386 13.22 -23.39 9.26
CA GLN A 386 12.30 -24.52 9.44
C GLN A 386 10.81 -24.16 9.24
N GLN A 387 10.41 -22.91 9.53
CA GLN A 387 9.05 -22.42 9.27
C GLN A 387 8.81 -22.10 7.78
N HIS A 388 9.87 -21.96 6.99
CA HIS A 388 9.82 -21.55 5.58
C HIS A 388 10.23 -22.66 4.59
N LEU A 389 10.47 -23.90 5.04
CA LEU A 389 10.98 -24.97 4.17
C LEU A 389 10.08 -25.25 2.96
N ARG A 390 8.75 -25.37 3.16
CA ARG A 390 7.80 -25.54 2.05
C ARG A 390 7.87 -24.38 1.07
N ARG A 391 7.98 -23.13 1.55
CA ARG A 391 8.16 -21.93 0.73
C ARG A 391 9.46 -21.97 -0.08
N PHE A 392 10.60 -22.32 0.53
CA PHE A 392 11.88 -22.37 -0.18
C PHE A 392 11.93 -23.47 -1.24
N VAL A 393 11.36 -24.65 -0.95
CA VAL A 393 11.19 -25.73 -1.94
C VAL A 393 10.27 -25.29 -3.08
N ALA A 394 9.10 -24.72 -2.75
CA ALA A 394 8.13 -24.21 -3.72
C ALA A 394 8.71 -23.11 -4.63
N THR A 395 9.57 -22.24 -4.11
CA THR A 395 10.31 -21.24 -4.90
C THR A 395 11.36 -21.90 -5.79
N LEU A 396 12.22 -22.78 -5.26
CA LEU A 396 13.29 -23.44 -6.04
C LEU A 396 12.74 -24.24 -7.23
N GLN A 397 11.62 -24.93 -7.05
CA GLN A 397 10.93 -25.68 -8.11
C GLN A 397 10.44 -24.78 -9.27
N ARG A 398 10.26 -23.47 -9.03
CA ARG A 398 9.70 -22.49 -9.96
C ARG A 398 10.73 -21.54 -10.58
N ILE A 399 12.00 -21.62 -10.17
CA ILE A 399 13.09 -20.87 -10.81
C ILE A 399 13.41 -21.49 -12.17
N PRO A 400 13.29 -20.76 -13.30
CA PRO A 400 13.69 -21.28 -14.60
C PRO A 400 15.19 -21.65 -14.57
N PRO A 401 15.60 -22.86 -15.00
CA PRO A 401 17.00 -23.27 -14.94
C PRO A 401 17.87 -22.48 -15.91
N ALA A 402 19.15 -22.29 -15.55
CA ALA A 402 20.14 -21.59 -16.37
C ALA A 402 20.31 -22.29 -17.73
N GLN A 403 20.21 -21.53 -18.83
CA GLN A 403 20.34 -22.03 -20.20
C GLN A 403 21.78 -21.95 -20.70
N ARG A 404 22.59 -21.08 -20.08
CA ARG A 404 24.01 -20.86 -20.38
C ARG A 404 24.79 -20.72 -19.07
N SER A 405 26.06 -21.11 -19.08
CA SER A 405 26.97 -20.93 -17.94
C SER A 405 27.20 -19.46 -17.54
N THR A 406 26.90 -18.53 -18.44
CA THR A 406 26.97 -17.07 -18.25
C THR A 406 25.64 -16.42 -17.83
N ASP A 407 24.57 -17.20 -17.67
CA ASP A 407 23.29 -16.66 -17.22
C ASP A 407 23.40 -16.27 -15.74
N ARG A 408 22.93 -15.05 -15.42
CA ARG A 408 22.98 -14.45 -14.09
C ARG A 408 21.61 -14.43 -13.43
N LEU A 409 21.59 -14.62 -12.11
CA LEU A 409 20.40 -14.47 -11.28
C LEU A 409 20.62 -13.35 -10.24
N LEU A 410 19.58 -12.52 -10.05
CA LEU A 410 19.47 -11.56 -8.94
C LEU A 410 18.47 -12.08 -7.92
N GLU A 411 18.82 -12.03 -6.65
CA GLU A 411 17.91 -12.30 -5.53
C GLU A 411 17.72 -11.01 -4.72
N LEU A 412 16.49 -10.49 -4.68
CA LEU A 412 16.08 -9.36 -3.84
C LEU A 412 15.49 -9.90 -2.53
N GLY A 413 15.75 -9.23 -1.39
CA GLY A 413 15.32 -9.72 -0.07
C GLY A 413 16.08 -10.97 0.37
N SER A 414 17.39 -11.01 0.08
CA SER A 414 18.17 -12.26 0.10
C SER A 414 18.40 -12.85 1.49
N LEU A 415 17.64 -13.89 1.81
CA LEU A 415 17.93 -14.82 2.90
C LEU A 415 19.06 -15.78 2.45
N ALA A 416 20.30 -15.50 2.89
CA ALA A 416 21.56 -16.01 2.34
C ALA A 416 21.67 -17.54 2.09
N HIS A 417 20.85 -18.35 2.73
CA HIS A 417 20.86 -19.81 2.65
C HIS A 417 20.23 -20.37 1.35
N LEU A 418 19.46 -19.58 0.59
CA LEU A 418 18.83 -20.04 -0.65
C LEU A 418 19.80 -20.05 -1.84
N ALA A 419 20.74 -19.09 -1.92
CA ALA A 419 21.71 -18.97 -3.01
C ALA A 419 22.59 -20.23 -3.25
N PRO A 420 23.08 -20.97 -2.23
CA PRO A 420 23.67 -22.30 -2.43
C PRO A 420 22.77 -23.29 -3.18
N ALA A 421 21.48 -23.35 -2.82
CA ALA A 421 20.52 -24.27 -3.43
C ALA A 421 20.19 -23.87 -4.88
N ILE A 422 20.00 -22.57 -5.14
CA ILE A 422 19.85 -22.03 -6.50
C ILE A 422 21.06 -22.42 -7.37
N LYS A 423 22.28 -22.36 -6.82
CA LYS A 423 23.49 -22.76 -7.54
C LYS A 423 23.55 -24.26 -7.83
N LYS A 424 23.22 -25.11 -6.86
CA LYS A 424 23.22 -26.58 -7.00
C LYS A 424 22.13 -27.09 -7.94
N TYR A 425 20.89 -26.63 -7.77
CA TYR A 425 19.71 -27.23 -8.41
C TYR A 425 19.23 -26.45 -9.65
N CYS A 426 19.37 -25.12 -9.69
CA CYS A 426 18.94 -24.29 -10.83
C CYS A 426 20.09 -23.95 -11.81
N GLY A 427 21.34 -24.25 -11.46
CA GLY A 427 22.52 -24.16 -12.33
C GLY A 427 23.17 -22.78 -12.47
N TYR A 428 22.72 -21.77 -11.71
CA TYR A 428 23.25 -20.41 -11.80
C TYR A 428 24.64 -20.28 -11.16
N ASN A 429 25.65 -19.99 -11.97
CA ASN A 429 27.04 -19.83 -11.50
C ASN A 429 27.29 -18.46 -10.87
N GLU A 430 26.71 -17.41 -11.44
CA GLU A 430 26.78 -16.03 -10.96
C GLU A 430 25.42 -15.64 -10.35
N ILE A 431 25.36 -15.68 -9.01
CA ILE A 431 24.20 -15.24 -8.22
C ILE A 431 24.58 -13.96 -7.49
N HIS A 432 23.85 -12.89 -7.77
CA HIS A 432 23.96 -11.62 -7.06
C HIS A 432 22.81 -11.49 -6.07
N ARG A 433 23.08 -10.97 -4.89
CA ARG A 433 22.09 -10.80 -3.83
C ARG A 433 21.95 -9.32 -3.48
N ALA A 434 20.76 -8.93 -3.09
CA ALA A 434 20.43 -7.57 -2.69
C ALA A 434 19.49 -7.56 -1.49
N ASP A 435 19.68 -6.55 -0.65
CA ASP A 435 18.88 -6.26 0.53
C ASP A 435 19.02 -4.76 0.88
N PHE A 436 18.32 -4.26 1.90
CA PHE A 436 18.38 -2.85 2.32
C PHE A 436 18.60 -2.72 3.83
N TRP A 437 19.68 -2.02 4.21
CA TRP A 437 19.98 -1.70 5.61
C TRP A 437 20.55 -0.29 5.75
N ASP A 438 20.32 0.37 6.89
CA ASP A 438 20.79 1.74 7.13
C ASP A 438 22.32 1.77 7.37
N SER A 439 23.07 1.82 6.27
CA SER A 439 24.53 1.91 6.26
C SER A 439 25.03 2.62 5.02
N LYS A 440 26.24 3.18 5.14
CA LYS A 440 27.02 3.71 4.00
C LYS A 440 27.73 2.61 3.21
N GLU A 441 27.79 1.39 3.76
CA GLU A 441 28.36 0.23 3.08
C GLU A 441 27.39 -0.27 2.01
N LYS A 442 27.87 -0.32 0.76
CA LYS A 442 27.05 -0.65 -0.42
C LYS A 442 27.27 -2.06 -0.98
N LEU A 443 28.24 -2.79 -0.45
CA LEU A 443 28.58 -4.16 -0.85
C LEU A 443 29.23 -4.90 0.32
N VAL A 444 28.61 -5.99 0.77
CA VAL A 444 29.17 -6.97 1.71
C VAL A 444 29.49 -8.26 0.95
N LYS A 445 30.52 -9.00 1.39
CA LYS A 445 30.85 -10.33 0.86
C LYS A 445 30.73 -11.36 1.96
N GLU A 446 29.76 -12.25 1.82
CA GLU A 446 29.46 -13.29 2.80
C GLU A 446 29.95 -14.63 2.26
N ALA A 447 30.42 -15.50 3.16
CA ALA A 447 30.88 -16.85 2.83
C ALA A 447 30.05 -17.87 3.61
N VAL A 448 29.16 -18.57 2.93
CA VAL A 448 28.33 -19.62 3.50
C VAL A 448 29.10 -20.94 3.42
N ARG A 449 29.27 -21.62 4.55
CA ARG A 449 30.05 -22.87 4.67
C ARG A 449 29.14 -24.04 5.00
N GLN A 450 29.37 -25.18 4.36
CA GLN A 450 28.66 -26.40 4.70
C GLN A 450 29.23 -27.03 5.98
N LYS A 451 28.37 -27.36 6.96
CA LYS A 451 28.73 -28.05 8.22
C LYS A 451 29.60 -29.29 7.98
N ASN A 452 29.24 -30.07 6.96
CA ASN A 452 29.80 -31.38 6.67
C ASN A 452 31.15 -31.32 5.91
N GLY A 453 31.68 -30.11 5.67
CA GLY A 453 33.03 -29.90 5.14
C GLY A 453 33.20 -30.07 3.62
N GLY A 454 32.11 -30.26 2.86
CA GLY A 454 32.15 -30.37 1.40
C GLY A 454 32.48 -29.05 0.70
N ASP A 455 31.64 -28.04 0.92
CA ASP A 455 31.66 -26.80 0.14
C ASP A 455 31.74 -25.51 0.99
N THR A 456 32.18 -24.42 0.34
CA THR A 456 32.05 -23.04 0.83
C THR A 456 31.81 -22.12 -0.35
N TYR A 457 30.71 -21.36 -0.31
CA TYR A 457 30.31 -20.44 -1.37
C TYR A 457 30.41 -18.99 -0.89
N ALA A 458 31.01 -18.13 -1.70
CA ALA A 458 31.09 -16.70 -1.43
C ALA A 458 30.16 -15.94 -2.39
N PHE A 459 29.33 -15.04 -1.84
CA PHE A 459 28.35 -14.27 -2.60
C PHE A 459 28.38 -12.78 -2.23
N GLU A 460 28.19 -11.93 -3.23
CA GLU A 460 28.03 -10.48 -3.03
C GLU A 460 26.59 -10.15 -2.62
N LEU A 461 26.44 -9.41 -1.50
CA LEU A 461 25.20 -8.80 -1.04
C LEU A 461 25.30 -7.27 -1.21
N ARG A 462 24.37 -6.65 -1.94
CA ARG A 462 24.40 -5.21 -2.25
C ARG A 462 23.26 -4.47 -1.57
N ASN A 463 23.58 -3.29 -1.01
CA ASN A 463 22.65 -2.47 -0.26
C ASN A 463 22.01 -1.39 -1.16
N PHE A 464 20.73 -1.50 -1.50
CA PHE A 464 20.02 -0.42 -2.19
C PHE A 464 18.53 -0.46 -1.87
N ASN A 465 17.91 0.73 -1.78
CA ASN A 465 16.48 0.83 -1.47
C ASN A 465 15.65 0.54 -2.73
N ALA A 466 15.00 -0.62 -2.79
CA ALA A 466 14.26 -1.07 -3.99
C ALA A 466 13.15 -0.10 -4.46
N GLU A 467 12.60 0.72 -3.55
CA GLU A 467 11.56 1.71 -3.87
C GLU A 467 12.08 3.02 -4.49
N ARG A 468 13.39 3.29 -4.41
CA ARG A 468 13.95 4.65 -4.66
C ARG A 468 15.31 4.68 -5.35
N ASP A 469 16.19 3.71 -5.09
CA ASP A 469 17.52 3.64 -5.67
C ASP A 469 17.47 2.93 -7.03
N ARG A 470 18.04 3.52 -8.09
CA ARG A 470 18.31 2.77 -9.34
C ARG A 470 19.23 1.59 -9.02
N PHE A 471 18.83 0.38 -9.37
CA PHE A 471 19.55 -0.85 -9.04
C PHE A 471 20.98 -0.80 -9.63
N PRO A 472 22.03 -1.16 -8.87
CA PRO A 472 23.44 -0.96 -9.22
C PRO A 472 23.98 -2.02 -10.20
N TYR A 473 23.24 -2.23 -11.29
CA TYR A 473 23.54 -3.16 -12.39
C TYR A 473 23.12 -2.53 -13.73
N GLU A 474 23.78 -2.95 -14.81
CA GLU A 474 23.48 -2.50 -16.17
C GLU A 474 22.11 -2.99 -16.66
N ASP A 475 21.60 -2.34 -17.70
CA ASP A 475 20.38 -2.75 -18.40
C ASP A 475 20.61 -4.11 -19.08
N GLY A 476 19.70 -5.07 -18.89
CA GLY A 476 19.83 -6.42 -19.47
C GLY A 476 20.91 -7.33 -18.87
N TYR A 477 21.36 -7.06 -17.63
CA TYR A 477 22.46 -7.79 -16.97
C TYR A 477 22.09 -9.20 -16.46
N PHE A 478 20.82 -9.48 -16.17
CA PHE A 478 20.33 -10.73 -15.57
C PHE A 478 19.42 -11.54 -16.51
N LYS A 479 19.43 -12.87 -16.33
CA LYS A 479 18.49 -13.81 -16.95
C LYS A 479 17.24 -14.05 -16.09
N VAL A 480 17.41 -14.01 -14.77
CA VAL A 480 16.34 -14.17 -13.77
C VAL A 480 16.50 -13.13 -12.65
N VAL A 481 15.40 -12.57 -12.19
CA VAL A 481 15.28 -11.82 -10.92
C VAL A 481 14.29 -12.55 -10.03
N LEU A 482 14.64 -12.74 -8.76
CA LEU A 482 13.74 -13.21 -7.71
C LEU A 482 13.32 -12.01 -6.87
N CYS A 483 12.01 -11.86 -6.70
CA CYS A 483 11.36 -10.87 -5.85
C CYS A 483 10.40 -11.63 -4.92
N CYS A 484 10.99 -12.46 -4.06
CA CYS A 484 10.23 -13.32 -3.17
C CYS A 484 10.00 -12.62 -1.83
N GLU A 485 8.75 -12.48 -1.43
CA GLU A 485 8.36 -12.10 -0.06
C GLU A 485 8.91 -10.72 0.34
N MET A 486 8.66 -9.73 -0.52
CA MET A 486 9.27 -8.40 -0.42
C MET A 486 8.33 -7.28 -0.89
N ILE A 487 7.41 -7.52 -1.84
CA ILE A 487 6.53 -6.48 -2.38
C ILE A 487 5.53 -5.97 -1.33
N GLU A 488 5.08 -6.84 -0.44
CA GLU A 488 4.17 -6.58 0.67
C GLU A 488 4.80 -5.77 1.80
N HIS A 489 6.13 -5.72 1.85
CA HIS A 489 6.92 -4.96 2.81
C HIS A 489 7.17 -3.51 2.34
N LEU A 490 6.93 -3.20 1.06
CA LEU A 490 7.19 -1.88 0.49
C LEU A 490 6.16 -0.83 0.97
N MET A 491 6.64 0.34 1.40
CA MET A 491 5.82 1.38 2.05
C MET A 491 5.33 2.48 1.09
N SER A 492 6.00 2.65 -0.04
CA SER A 492 5.99 3.85 -0.88
C SER A 492 5.60 3.55 -2.33
N ASP A 493 6.32 2.63 -2.98
CA ASP A 493 6.32 2.53 -4.45
C ASP A 493 6.81 1.15 -4.97
N PRO A 494 5.94 0.12 -4.96
CA PRO A 494 6.27 -1.19 -5.52
C PRO A 494 6.49 -1.19 -7.04
N MET A 495 5.99 -0.18 -7.77
CA MET A 495 6.18 -0.12 -9.22
C MET A 495 7.58 0.37 -9.59
N HIS A 496 8.24 1.19 -8.76
CA HIS A 496 9.66 1.52 -8.94
C HIS A 496 10.52 0.25 -8.99
N MET A 497 10.36 -0.63 -8.00
CA MET A 497 11.05 -1.92 -7.94
C MET A 497 10.77 -2.75 -9.21
N LEU A 498 9.49 -2.93 -9.60
CA LEU A 498 9.14 -3.74 -10.77
C LEU A 498 9.67 -3.16 -12.09
N TRP A 499 9.74 -1.83 -12.22
CA TRP A 499 10.34 -1.15 -13.36
C TRP A 499 11.87 -1.37 -13.43
N GLU A 500 12.56 -1.35 -12.29
CA GLU A 500 13.99 -1.64 -12.22
C GLU A 500 14.30 -3.14 -12.43
N CYS A 501 13.48 -4.05 -11.90
CA CYS A 501 13.49 -5.47 -12.22
C CYS A 501 13.36 -5.69 -13.74
N ASN A 502 12.44 -4.97 -14.41
CA ASN A 502 12.36 -4.99 -15.86
C ASN A 502 13.67 -4.50 -16.47
N ARG A 503 14.18 -3.31 -16.09
CA ARG A 503 15.39 -2.73 -16.67
C ARG A 503 16.59 -3.68 -16.63
N VAL A 504 16.87 -4.30 -15.48
CA VAL A 504 18.06 -5.17 -15.30
C VAL A 504 17.91 -6.56 -15.91
N LEU A 505 16.71 -6.99 -16.30
CA LEU A 505 16.48 -8.26 -17.02
C LEU A 505 16.77 -8.13 -18.52
N ASP A 506 17.36 -9.17 -19.10
CA ASP A 506 17.51 -9.31 -20.55
C ASP A 506 16.16 -9.47 -21.25
N LEU A 507 16.12 -9.30 -22.58
CA LEU A 507 14.89 -9.56 -23.33
C LEU A 507 14.54 -11.05 -23.24
N ASP A 508 13.28 -11.37 -22.94
CA ASP A 508 12.86 -12.72 -22.55
C ASP A 508 13.57 -13.27 -21.29
N GLY A 509 14.05 -12.40 -20.39
CA GLY A 509 14.38 -12.72 -19.01
C GLY A 509 13.13 -12.90 -18.14
N TYR A 510 13.30 -13.51 -16.96
CA TYR A 510 12.19 -13.86 -16.06
C TYR A 510 12.26 -13.13 -14.72
N LEU A 511 11.10 -12.68 -14.23
CA LEU A 511 10.88 -12.29 -12.85
C LEU A 511 10.04 -13.39 -12.19
N LEU A 512 10.54 -14.00 -11.11
CA LEU A 512 9.72 -14.80 -10.20
C LEU A 512 9.39 -13.92 -9.00
N LEU A 513 8.10 -13.62 -8.82
CA LEU A 513 7.58 -12.86 -7.68
C LEU A 513 6.75 -13.79 -6.79
N THR A 514 6.94 -13.69 -5.48
CA THR A 514 6.08 -14.38 -4.49
C THR A 514 5.67 -13.39 -3.40
N THR A 515 4.45 -13.57 -2.85
CA THR A 515 3.89 -12.71 -1.81
C THR A 515 2.64 -13.36 -1.18
N PRO A 516 2.31 -13.10 0.10
CA PRO A 516 1.09 -13.61 0.76
C PRO A 516 -0.22 -13.19 0.06
N ASN A 517 -1.17 -14.13 0.01
CA ASN A 517 -2.42 -13.99 -0.73
C ASN A 517 -3.57 -13.47 0.18
N ILE A 518 -3.91 -12.18 0.08
CA ILE A 518 -5.04 -11.57 0.81
C ILE A 518 -6.42 -12.12 0.39
N ALA A 519 -6.49 -12.79 -0.76
CA ALA A 519 -7.70 -13.46 -1.28
C ALA A 519 -7.72 -14.98 -1.01
N GLY A 520 -6.74 -15.50 -0.25
CA GLY A 520 -6.57 -16.91 0.06
C GLY A 520 -7.63 -17.49 1.00
N CYS A 521 -7.67 -18.82 1.10
CA CYS A 521 -8.64 -19.57 1.89
C CYS A 521 -8.60 -19.18 3.39
N ARG A 522 -7.39 -18.93 3.91
CA ARG A 522 -7.14 -18.42 5.28
C ARG A 522 -7.76 -17.03 5.51
N ALA A 523 -7.66 -16.13 4.55
CA ALA A 523 -8.22 -14.78 4.66
C ALA A 523 -9.77 -14.83 4.72
N ILE A 524 -10.37 -15.68 3.88
CA ILE A 524 -11.82 -15.94 3.87
C ILE A 524 -12.27 -16.59 5.19
N GLU A 525 -11.50 -17.54 5.73
CA GLU A 525 -11.73 -18.10 7.07
C GLU A 525 -11.75 -16.99 8.14
N GLY A 526 -10.77 -16.09 8.11
CA GLY A 526 -10.65 -14.94 9.01
C GLY A 526 -11.90 -14.06 8.98
N LEU A 527 -12.30 -13.60 7.79
CA LEU A 527 -13.48 -12.77 7.60
C LEU A 527 -14.77 -13.44 8.12
N LEU A 528 -14.96 -14.74 7.87
CA LEU A 528 -16.13 -15.50 8.30
C LEU A 528 -16.21 -15.74 9.81
N VAL A 529 -15.10 -15.59 10.55
CA VAL A 529 -15.09 -15.60 12.03
C VAL A 529 -14.97 -14.21 12.66
N GLY A 530 -14.94 -13.15 11.86
CA GLY A 530 -14.81 -11.76 12.34
C GLY A 530 -13.39 -11.33 12.69
N CYS A 531 -12.38 -12.03 12.19
CA CYS A 531 -10.97 -11.62 12.24
C CYS A 531 -10.58 -10.82 11.00
N ALA A 532 -9.47 -10.08 11.09
CA ALA A 532 -8.86 -9.45 9.92
C ALA A 532 -8.35 -10.53 8.94
N PRO A 533 -8.35 -10.24 7.61
CA PRO A 533 -7.92 -11.21 6.59
C PRO A 533 -6.40 -11.41 6.53
N TYR A 534 -5.61 -10.44 7.01
CA TYR A 534 -4.17 -10.39 6.85
C TYR A 534 -3.41 -11.56 7.51
N LEU A 535 -2.30 -11.98 6.88
CA LEU A 535 -1.35 -12.93 7.41
C LEU A 535 -0.48 -12.32 8.52
N LEU A 536 0.11 -11.14 8.30
CA LEU A 536 1.20 -10.59 9.13
C LEU A 536 1.19 -9.05 9.32
N ALA A 537 0.02 -8.41 9.18
CA ALA A 537 -0.18 -6.99 9.47
C ALA A 537 -0.27 -6.66 10.99
N GLN A 538 0.58 -7.28 11.83
CA GLN A 538 0.57 -7.09 13.30
C GLN A 538 1.73 -6.20 13.76
N TYR A 539 1.43 -5.16 14.54
CA TYR A 539 2.46 -4.31 15.15
C TYR A 539 3.29 -5.08 16.18
N ASN A 540 4.60 -5.15 15.99
CA ASN A 540 5.54 -5.64 17.01
C ASN A 540 5.84 -4.52 18.02
N VAL A 541 5.80 -4.85 19.31
CA VAL A 541 5.97 -3.92 20.43
C VAL A 541 7.45 -3.69 20.81
N ARG A 542 8.35 -4.60 20.38
CA ARG A 542 9.76 -4.63 20.81
C ARG A 542 10.73 -4.15 19.74
N GLU A 543 10.38 -4.33 18.47
CA GLU A 543 11.23 -4.05 17.31
C GLU A 543 10.39 -3.47 16.18
N VAL A 544 10.93 -2.54 15.40
CA VAL A 544 10.33 -2.09 14.13
C VAL A 544 10.70 -3.12 13.06
N VAL A 545 10.13 -4.31 13.18
CA VAL A 545 10.33 -5.42 12.23
C VAL A 545 9.40 -5.32 11.03
N ASP A 546 9.76 -6.15 10.07
CA ASP A 546 9.14 -6.47 8.80
C ASP A 546 7.63 -6.76 8.88
N GLN A 547 6.83 -5.69 8.91
CA GLN A 547 5.37 -5.75 8.85
C GLN A 547 4.92 -5.66 7.39
N HIS A 548 3.95 -6.48 6.99
CA HIS A 548 3.28 -6.31 5.70
C HIS A 548 2.50 -4.98 5.70
N ASN A 549 2.94 -4.04 4.86
CA ASN A 549 2.27 -2.77 4.61
C ASN A 549 1.06 -2.96 3.69
N ARG A 550 1.13 -3.91 2.75
CA ARG A 550 0.01 -4.35 1.90
C ARG A 550 0.19 -5.80 1.45
N GLU A 551 -0.71 -6.68 1.85
CA GLU A 551 -0.83 -8.00 1.23
C GLU A 551 -1.68 -7.92 -0.05
N TYR A 552 -1.38 -8.76 -1.04
CA TYR A 552 -1.91 -8.63 -2.41
C TYR A 552 -2.83 -9.79 -2.80
N ALA A 553 -3.73 -9.54 -3.74
CA ALA A 553 -4.49 -10.55 -4.46
C ALA A 553 -3.80 -10.89 -5.81
N PRO A 554 -3.95 -12.11 -6.34
CA PRO A 554 -3.35 -12.55 -7.61
C PRO A 554 -3.68 -11.63 -8.80
N TYR A 555 -4.87 -11.04 -8.81
CA TYR A 555 -5.29 -10.07 -9.83
C TYR A 555 -4.42 -8.79 -9.80
N GLU A 556 -4.15 -8.23 -8.62
CA GLU A 556 -3.35 -7.01 -8.46
C GLU A 556 -1.89 -7.26 -8.87
N ILE A 557 -1.35 -8.44 -8.57
CA ILE A 557 -0.03 -8.89 -9.03
C ILE A 557 0.00 -9.02 -10.56
N GLY A 558 -1.03 -9.61 -11.17
CA GLY A 558 -1.17 -9.67 -12.64
C GLY A 558 -1.19 -8.29 -13.30
N VAL A 559 -1.92 -7.33 -12.71
CA VAL A 559 -1.96 -5.94 -13.18
C VAL A 559 -0.60 -5.26 -13.02
N ALA A 560 0.05 -5.37 -11.87
CA ALA A 560 1.35 -4.76 -11.60
C ALA A 560 2.45 -5.28 -12.55
N LEU A 561 2.48 -6.59 -12.81
CA LEU A 561 3.41 -7.21 -13.76
C LEU A 561 3.17 -6.75 -15.20
N ALA A 562 1.90 -6.67 -15.63
CA ALA A 562 1.54 -6.16 -16.95
C ALA A 562 1.93 -4.68 -17.13
N ALA A 563 1.60 -3.83 -16.14
CA ALA A 563 1.98 -2.43 -16.09
C ALA A 563 3.51 -2.24 -16.12
N ALA A 564 4.28 -3.15 -15.50
CA ALA A 564 5.73 -3.17 -15.53
C ALA A 564 6.34 -3.81 -16.80
N GLY A 565 5.56 -4.12 -17.85
CA GLY A 565 6.07 -4.58 -19.15
C GLY A 565 6.40 -6.08 -19.25
N PHE A 566 5.90 -6.87 -18.30
CA PHE A 566 6.00 -8.34 -18.33
C PHE A 566 4.74 -8.98 -18.91
N SER A 567 4.92 -10.15 -19.52
CA SER A 567 3.83 -11.13 -19.68
C SER A 567 3.90 -12.10 -18.53
N VAL A 568 2.82 -12.30 -17.80
CA VAL A 568 2.66 -13.47 -16.94
C VAL A 568 2.84 -14.72 -17.81
N VAL A 569 3.62 -15.68 -17.32
CA VAL A 569 3.78 -17.03 -17.89
C VAL A 569 2.94 -18.01 -17.08
N GLU A 570 3.04 -17.90 -15.76
CA GLU A 570 2.31 -18.71 -14.79
C GLU A 570 1.96 -17.84 -13.58
N LEU A 571 0.73 -17.96 -13.09
CA LEU A 571 0.23 -17.29 -11.90
C LEU A 571 -0.61 -18.30 -11.13
N GLU A 572 -0.13 -18.69 -9.97
CA GLU A 572 -0.68 -19.77 -9.16
C GLU A 572 -0.62 -19.40 -7.67
N THR A 573 -1.14 -20.30 -6.83
CA THR A 573 -1.07 -20.15 -5.37
C THR A 573 -0.88 -21.51 -4.72
N GLU A 574 0.00 -21.59 -3.73
CA GLU A 574 0.24 -22.81 -2.94
C GLU A 574 -0.01 -22.51 -1.46
N ASP A 575 -0.45 -23.51 -0.69
CA ASP A 575 -0.47 -23.42 0.78
C ASP A 575 0.92 -23.78 1.30
N VAL A 576 1.77 -22.78 1.57
CA VAL A 576 3.13 -23.00 2.08
C VAL A 576 3.25 -22.75 3.59
N TRP A 577 2.18 -22.25 4.21
CA TRP A 577 2.11 -21.99 5.65
C TRP A 577 1.07 -22.86 6.37
N LEU A 578 -0.16 -22.95 5.85
CA LEU A 578 -1.30 -23.63 6.47
C LEU A 578 -2.31 -24.12 5.43
N ARG A 579 -2.66 -25.40 5.48
CA ARG A 579 -3.56 -26.05 4.51
C ARG A 579 -4.93 -25.36 4.46
N SER A 580 -5.34 -24.99 3.25
CA SER A 580 -6.64 -24.41 2.91
C SER A 580 -7.78 -25.23 3.50
N ASN A 581 -8.73 -24.53 4.12
CA ASN A 581 -9.79 -25.12 4.92
C ASN A 581 -10.87 -25.76 4.02
N PRO A 582 -11.06 -27.09 4.02
CA PRO A 582 -11.99 -27.75 3.11
C PRO A 582 -13.44 -27.25 3.24
N ALA A 583 -13.86 -26.86 4.45
CA ALA A 583 -15.20 -26.33 4.67
C ALA A 583 -15.42 -24.93 4.06
N ILE A 584 -14.33 -24.17 3.81
CA ILE A 584 -14.38 -22.91 3.06
C ILE A 584 -14.36 -23.19 1.56
N ILE A 585 -13.50 -24.10 1.10
CA ILE A 585 -13.44 -24.51 -0.31
C ILE A 585 -14.78 -25.10 -0.78
N ASP A 586 -15.46 -25.90 0.05
CA ASP A 586 -16.78 -26.45 -0.25
C ASP A 586 -17.91 -25.39 -0.13
N LEU A 587 -17.78 -24.40 0.76
CA LEU A 587 -18.69 -23.24 0.77
C LEU A 587 -18.62 -22.48 -0.55
N LEU A 588 -17.41 -22.17 -1.04
CA LEU A 588 -17.20 -21.43 -2.30
C LEU A 588 -17.86 -22.14 -3.49
N LYS A 589 -17.70 -23.47 -3.59
CA LYS A 589 -18.40 -24.30 -4.59
C LYS A 589 -19.92 -24.23 -4.45
N GLN A 590 -20.46 -24.26 -3.22
CA GLN A 590 -21.91 -24.20 -2.97
C GLN A 590 -22.55 -22.86 -3.34
N ILE A 591 -21.76 -21.77 -3.40
CA ILE A 591 -22.22 -20.42 -3.75
C ILE A 591 -21.71 -19.95 -5.12
N ASP A 592 -21.22 -20.87 -5.95
CA ASP A 592 -20.75 -20.65 -7.33
C ASP A 592 -19.63 -19.59 -7.45
N ILE A 593 -18.68 -19.59 -6.51
CA ILE A 593 -17.48 -18.75 -6.52
C ILE A 593 -16.24 -19.61 -6.76
N SER A 594 -15.34 -19.16 -7.66
CA SER A 594 -14.12 -19.90 -8.00
C SER A 594 -13.23 -20.18 -6.78
N THR A 595 -12.81 -21.44 -6.69
CA THR A 595 -11.82 -21.97 -5.74
C THR A 595 -10.40 -21.94 -6.28
N GLU A 596 -10.17 -21.37 -7.46
CA GLU A 596 -8.84 -21.14 -8.02
C GLU A 596 -8.12 -20.00 -7.28
N LEU A 597 -6.79 -20.05 -7.26
CA LEU A 597 -5.92 -19.03 -6.67
C LEU A 597 -6.23 -18.72 -5.18
N ARG A 598 -6.52 -19.78 -4.39
CA ARG A 598 -6.88 -19.71 -2.96
C ARG A 598 -5.81 -20.17 -1.98
N GLY A 599 -4.65 -20.61 -2.45
CA GLY A 599 -3.52 -20.95 -1.59
C GLY A 599 -3.04 -19.74 -0.78
N ASP A 600 -2.41 -19.97 0.38
CA ASP A 600 -1.97 -18.87 1.27
C ASP A 600 -0.87 -17.96 0.69
N ASN A 601 -0.09 -18.41 -0.30
CA ASN A 601 0.95 -17.62 -0.95
C ASN A 601 0.81 -17.62 -2.48
N ILE A 602 1.08 -16.47 -3.10
CA ILE A 602 1.06 -16.27 -4.56
C ILE A 602 2.44 -16.63 -5.13
N PHE A 603 2.46 -17.32 -6.27
CA PHE A 603 3.65 -17.50 -7.10
C PHE A 603 3.34 -16.98 -8.51
N ALA A 604 4.13 -16.01 -8.98
CA ALA A 604 3.95 -15.38 -10.27
C ALA A 604 5.26 -15.40 -11.06
N LEU A 605 5.34 -16.28 -12.06
CA LEU A 605 6.45 -16.32 -13.01
C LEU A 605 6.09 -15.46 -14.22
N ALA A 606 6.86 -14.41 -14.46
CA ALA A 606 6.60 -13.44 -15.52
C ALA A 606 7.84 -13.26 -16.41
N ARG A 607 7.64 -13.07 -17.72
CA ARG A 607 8.69 -12.94 -18.73
C ARG A 607 8.68 -11.54 -19.31
N LYS A 608 9.82 -10.85 -19.31
CA LYS A 608 9.97 -9.50 -19.85
C LYS A 608 9.67 -9.48 -21.35
N LYS A 609 8.73 -8.63 -21.78
CA LYS A 609 8.33 -8.48 -23.19
C LYS A 609 8.63 -7.13 -23.81
N GLY A 610 8.72 -6.07 -23.01
CA GLY A 610 9.14 -4.75 -23.47
C GLY A 610 9.60 -3.89 -22.31
N SER A 611 9.73 -2.59 -22.56
CA SER A 611 9.82 -1.58 -21.50
C SER A 611 8.55 -1.57 -20.65
N PRO A 612 8.60 -1.03 -19.41
CA PRO A 612 7.40 -0.77 -18.63
C PRO A 612 6.39 0.12 -19.36
N ILE A 613 5.10 -0.08 -19.06
CA ILE A 613 3.96 0.47 -19.79
C ILE A 613 3.25 1.55 -18.98
N GLU A 614 2.97 1.28 -17.70
CA GLU A 614 2.22 2.15 -16.81
C GLU A 614 2.92 2.24 -15.45
N ARG A 615 3.00 3.47 -14.92
CA ARG A 615 3.83 3.78 -13.73
C ARG A 615 3.05 3.74 -12.42
N TYR A 616 1.76 4.07 -12.48
CA TYR A 616 0.85 4.21 -11.35
C TYR A 616 -0.52 3.59 -11.70
N PRO A 617 -0.61 2.25 -11.90
CA PRO A 617 -1.89 1.60 -12.19
C PRO A 617 -2.89 1.79 -11.04
N LYS A 618 -4.16 2.03 -11.36
CA LYS A 618 -5.19 2.52 -10.41
C LYS A 618 -5.63 1.48 -9.38
N GLU A 619 -5.35 0.21 -9.65
CA GLU A 619 -5.48 -0.91 -8.73
C GLU A 619 -4.43 -0.83 -7.61
N LEU A 620 -3.32 -0.11 -7.82
CA LEU A 620 -2.25 0.05 -6.84
C LEU A 620 -2.14 1.47 -6.24
N TYR A 621 -2.49 2.52 -6.99
CA TYR A 621 -2.27 3.93 -6.63
C TYR A 621 -3.55 4.78 -6.70
N ILE A 622 -3.57 5.86 -5.92
CA ILE A 622 -4.58 6.92 -5.94
C ILE A 622 -3.89 8.28 -6.14
N ASP A 623 -4.61 9.21 -6.79
CA ASP A 623 -4.17 10.60 -7.06
C ASP A 623 -4.39 11.55 -5.86
#